data_AF-A0A8T7M8F6-F1
#
_entry.id   AF-A0A8T7M8F6-F1
#
_cell.length_a   1.000
_cell.length_b   1.000
_cell.length_c   1.000
_cell.angle_alpha   90.00
_cell.angle_beta   90.00
_cell.angle_gamma   90.00
#
_symmetry.space_group_name_H-M   'P 1'
#
loop_
_entity.id
_entity.type
_entity.pdbx_description
1 polymer ?
#
loop_
_entity_poly.entity_id
_entity_poly.type
_entity_poly.pdbx_seq_one_letter_code
_entity_poly.pdbx_strand_id
1 'polypeptide(L)'
;MQKYVSSLSGFEPRLLIPPELLARDTSAIKPSTKLKHYDDLLDAIICAYVAYFYWYWGQEKCHMFGDLNHGYIVTPITPELRYKAIEFKSENS
;
A
#
# COMPACT_ATOMS: atom_id res chain seq x y z
N MET A 1 0.14 -11.44 4.95
CA MET A 1 -0.51 -10.17 4.55
C MET A 1 -1.39 -9.62 5.67
N GLN A 2 -2.40 -10.37 6.15
CA GLN A 2 -3.35 -9.93 7.20
C GLN A 2 -2.71 -9.26 8.42
N LYS A 3 -1.66 -9.85 9.02
CA LYS A 3 -0.91 -9.26 10.14
C LYS A 3 -0.43 -7.83 9.87
N TYR A 4 0.08 -7.57 8.67
CA TYR A 4 0.57 -6.23 8.29
C TYR A 4 -0.58 -5.25 8.13
N VAL A 5 -1.67 -5.69 7.49
CA VAL A 5 -2.89 -4.89 7.35
C VAL A 5 -3.48 -4.51 8.72
N SER A 6 -3.56 -5.46 9.67
CA SER A 6 -4.01 -5.17 11.04
C SER A 6 -3.13 -4.15 11.76
N SER A 7 -1.82 -4.18 11.51
CA SER A 7 -0.89 -3.27 12.17
C SER A 7 -1.09 -1.80 11.77
N LEU A 8 -1.73 -1.52 10.62
CA LEU A 8 -2.04 -0.16 10.13
C LEU A 8 -2.96 0.64 11.06
N SER A 9 -3.66 -0.04 11.97
CA SER A 9 -4.44 0.63 13.04
C SER A 9 -3.57 1.44 14.02
N GLY A 10 -2.27 1.12 14.11
CA GLY A 10 -1.29 1.81 14.97
C GLY A 10 -0.46 2.89 14.27
N PHE A 11 -0.67 3.13 12.98
CA PHE A 11 0.06 4.14 12.20
C PHE A 11 -0.79 5.39 11.94
N GLU A 12 -0.16 6.45 11.46
CA GLU A 12 -0.86 7.69 11.08
C GLU A 12 -0.77 7.91 9.55
N PRO A 13 -1.90 8.09 8.85
CA PRO A 13 -3.27 8.00 9.33
C PRO A 13 -3.70 6.57 9.67
N ARG A 14 -4.56 6.41 10.67
CA ARG A 14 -4.99 5.08 11.14
C ARG A 14 -5.93 4.41 10.16
N LEU A 15 -5.71 3.13 9.91
CA LEU A 15 -6.65 2.27 9.19
C LEU A 15 -7.36 1.33 10.18
N LEU A 16 -8.64 1.61 10.42
CA LEU A 16 -9.50 0.75 11.23
C LEU A 16 -10.26 -0.22 10.31
N ILE A 17 -9.94 -1.50 10.40
CA ILE A 17 -10.61 -2.55 9.63
C ILE A 17 -11.37 -3.45 10.60
N PRO A 18 -12.66 -3.72 10.37
CA PRO A 18 -13.42 -4.70 11.14
C PRO A 18 -12.69 -6.04 11.19
N PRO A 19 -12.46 -6.64 12.38
CA PRO A 19 -11.71 -7.89 12.52
C PRO A 19 -12.27 -9.03 11.66
N GLU A 20 -13.57 -9.01 11.37
CA GLU A 20 -14.27 -10.01 10.55
C GLU A 20 -13.74 -10.05 9.11
N LEU A 21 -13.24 -8.92 8.59
CA LEU A 21 -12.61 -8.86 7.27
C LEU A 21 -11.18 -9.39 7.25
N LEU A 22 -10.55 -9.56 8.42
CA LEU A 22 -9.17 -10.04 8.57
C LEU A 22 -9.08 -11.44 9.16
N ALA A 23 -10.14 -11.93 9.82
CA ALA A 23 -10.16 -13.18 10.60
C ALA A 23 -10.22 -14.47 9.76
N ARG A 24 -9.78 -14.43 8.50
CA ARG A 24 -9.83 -15.62 7.63
C ARG A 24 -8.54 -16.42 7.73
N ASP A 25 -8.62 -17.64 8.26
CA ASP A 25 -7.49 -18.57 8.20
C ASP A 25 -7.26 -19.02 6.75
N THR A 26 -6.19 -18.50 6.15
CA THR A 26 -5.77 -18.85 4.79
C THR A 26 -4.66 -19.91 4.77
N SER A 27 -4.17 -20.36 5.94
CA SER A 27 -2.98 -21.22 6.05
C SER A 27 -3.17 -22.63 5.46
N ALA A 28 -4.41 -23.12 5.41
CA ALA A 28 -4.76 -24.44 4.89
C ALA A 28 -5.65 -24.40 3.62
N ILE A 29 -5.86 -23.22 3.03
CA ILE A 29 -6.76 -23.07 1.87
C ILE A 29 -6.00 -23.37 0.57
N LYS A 30 -6.46 -24.38 -0.18
CA LYS A 30 -6.00 -24.63 -1.55
C LYS A 30 -6.28 -23.42 -2.45
N PRO A 31 -5.42 -23.12 -3.44
CA PRO A 31 -5.71 -22.09 -4.43
C PRO A 31 -7.11 -22.28 -5.01
N SER A 32 -7.99 -21.31 -4.76
CA SER A 32 -9.40 -21.39 -5.08
C SER A 32 -9.95 -19.99 -5.34
N THR A 33 -11.06 -19.90 -6.08
CA THR A 33 -11.74 -18.63 -6.33
C THR A 33 -12.07 -17.87 -5.05
N LYS A 34 -12.37 -18.59 -3.96
CA LYS A 34 -12.65 -18.01 -2.64
C LYS A 34 -11.43 -17.37 -1.99
N LEU A 35 -10.24 -17.94 -2.21
CA LEU A 35 -8.97 -17.35 -1.76
C LEU A 35 -8.65 -16.12 -2.61
N LYS A 36 -8.80 -16.22 -3.93
CA LYS A 36 -8.60 -15.09 -4.84
C LYS A 36 -9.49 -13.90 -4.49
N HIS A 37 -10.79 -14.11 -4.26
CA HIS A 37 -11.69 -13.01 -3.87
C HIS A 37 -11.30 -12.35 -2.54
N TYR A 38 -10.67 -13.10 -1.65
CA TYR A 38 -10.19 -12.57 -0.39
C TYR A 38 -8.92 -11.74 -0.58
N ASP A 39 -7.99 -12.20 -1.42
CA ASP A 39 -6.81 -11.43 -1.80
C ASP A 39 -7.22 -10.14 -2.55
N ASP A 40 -8.14 -10.23 -3.52
CA ASP A 40 -8.70 -9.08 -4.24
C ASP A 40 -9.32 -8.03 -3.29
N LEU A 41 -9.97 -8.48 -2.20
CA LEU A 41 -10.51 -7.61 -1.16
C LEU A 41 -9.40 -6.90 -0.37
N LEU A 42 -8.37 -7.63 0.05
CA LEU A 42 -7.23 -7.05 0.77
C LEU A 42 -6.48 -6.04 -0.11
N ASP A 43 -6.29 -6.36 -1.38
CA ASP A 43 -5.67 -5.46 -2.37
C ASP A 43 -6.49 -4.18 -2.55
N ALA A 44 -7.82 -4.27 -2.61
CA ALA A 44 -8.70 -3.11 -2.70
C ALA A 44 -8.61 -2.20 -1.45
N ILE A 45 -8.57 -2.80 -0.25
CA ILE A 45 -8.41 -2.05 1.01
C ILE A 45 -7.07 -1.31 1.03
N ILE A 46 -5.98 -1.99 0.64
CA ILE A 46 -4.65 -1.39 0.61
C ILE A 46 -4.54 -0.31 -0.46
N CYS A 47 -5.14 -0.52 -1.63
CA CYS A 47 -5.20 0.49 -2.69
C CYS A 47 -5.89 1.78 -2.21
N ALA A 48 -7.06 1.64 -1.60
CA ALA A 48 -7.79 2.78 -1.02
C ALA A 48 -6.98 3.46 0.10
N TYR A 49 -6.32 2.69 0.96
CA TYR A 49 -5.49 3.23 2.02
C TYR A 49 -4.26 3.97 1.49
N VAL A 50 -3.59 3.48 0.45
CA VAL A 50 -2.45 4.19 -0.17
C VAL A 50 -2.90 5.52 -0.77
N ALA A 51 -4.06 5.57 -1.43
CA ALA A 51 -4.62 6.82 -1.94
C ALA A 51 -4.92 7.81 -0.80
N TYR A 52 -5.52 7.34 0.30
CA TYR A 52 -5.78 8.15 1.49
C TYR A 52 -4.48 8.62 2.16
N PHE A 53 -3.49 7.75 2.29
CA PHE A 53 -2.17 8.05 2.85
C PHE A 53 -1.45 9.13 2.03
N TYR A 54 -1.54 9.07 0.70
CA TYR A 54 -1.06 10.13 -0.18
C TYR A 54 -1.83 11.43 -0.01
N TRP A 55 -3.16 11.39 0.11
CA TRP A 55 -3.94 12.61 0.37
C TRP A 55 -3.55 13.26 1.70
N TYR A 56 -3.24 12.46 2.73
CA TYR A 56 -2.86 12.93 4.06
C TYR A 56 -1.44 13.50 4.12
N TRP A 57 -0.44 12.77 3.61
CA TRP A 57 0.98 13.15 3.74
C TRP A 57 1.60 13.76 2.47
N GLY A 58 0.93 13.65 1.32
CA GLY A 58 1.46 14.06 0.03
C GLY A 58 2.83 13.44 -0.28
N GLN A 59 3.69 14.24 -0.93
CA GLN A 59 5.04 13.85 -1.31
C GLN A 59 6.02 13.81 -0.13
N GLU A 60 5.62 14.05 1.12
CA GLU A 60 6.51 13.95 2.28
C GLU A 60 6.80 12.48 2.65
N LYS A 61 5.76 11.63 2.59
CA LYS A 61 5.85 10.20 2.89
C LYS A 61 5.64 9.29 1.68
N CYS A 62 5.30 9.86 0.53
CA CYS A 62 5.12 9.12 -0.71
C CYS A 62 6.07 9.61 -1.82
N HIS A 63 6.28 8.76 -2.81
CA HIS A 63 6.93 9.09 -4.07
C HIS A 63 6.02 8.76 -5.25
N MET A 64 6.15 9.55 -6.32
CA MET A 64 5.51 9.28 -7.60
C MET A 64 6.56 8.87 -8.62
N PHE A 65 6.41 7.66 -9.15
CA PHE A 65 7.24 7.16 -10.25
C PHE A 65 6.47 7.30 -11.56
N GLY A 66 7.08 7.94 -12.55
CA GLY A 66 6.45 8.27 -13.83
C GLY A 66 5.95 9.72 -13.88
N ASP A 67 5.06 10.00 -14.84
CA ASP A 67 4.52 11.34 -15.11
C ASP A 67 3.08 11.27 -15.64
N LEU A 68 2.46 12.43 -15.88
CA LEU A 68 1.08 12.51 -16.37
C LEU A 68 0.91 12.06 -17.83
N ASN A 69 1.97 12.07 -18.63
CA ASN A 69 1.94 11.71 -20.05
C ASN A 69 2.06 10.20 -20.25
N HIS A 70 2.90 9.53 -19.46
CA HIS A 70 3.18 8.09 -19.56
C HIS A 70 2.46 7.26 -18.49
N GLY A 71 1.80 7.93 -17.53
CA GLY A 71 1.24 7.31 -16.35
C GLY A 71 2.24 7.33 -15.19
N TYR A 72 1.69 7.30 -13.97
CA TYR A 72 2.47 7.27 -12.75
C TYR A 72 1.86 6.32 -11.72
N ILE A 73 2.71 5.86 -10.81
CA ILE A 73 2.29 5.15 -9.60
C ILE A 73 2.67 5.98 -8.37
N VAL A 74 1.82 5.95 -7.36
CA VAL A 74 2.08 6.54 -6.04
C VAL A 74 2.39 5.41 -5.07
N THR A 75 3.46 5.55 -4.31
CA THR A 75 3.79 4.56 -3.28
C THR A 75 4.35 5.23 -2.01
N PRO A 76 3.96 4.77 -0.81
CA PRO A 76 4.63 5.16 0.42
C PRO A 76 6.11 4.74 0.39
N ILE A 77 6.98 5.58 0.92
CA ILE A 77 8.42 5.33 0.97
C ILE A 77 8.97 5.61 2.36
N THR A 78 9.99 4.85 2.75
CA THR A 78 10.76 5.15 3.95
C THR A 78 11.73 6.31 3.68
N PRO A 79 12.25 6.98 4.73
CA PRO A 79 13.28 8.01 4.56
C PRO A 79 14.50 7.51 3.77
N GLU A 80 14.94 6.28 3.99
CA GLU A 80 16.10 5.68 3.32
C GLU A 80 15.84 5.51 1.81
N LEU A 81 14.63 5.10 1.43
CA LEU A 81 14.24 4.98 0.02
C LEU A 81 14.07 6.33 -0.65
N ARG A 82 13.71 7.38 0.10
CA ARG A 82 13.64 8.75 -0.44
C ARG A 82 14.97 9.19 -1.03
N TYR A 83 16.07 8.98 -0.29
CA TYR A 83 17.40 9.38 -0.75
C TYR A 83 17.76 8.70 -2.08
N LYS A 84 17.52 7.38 -2.16
CA LYS A 84 17.77 6.62 -3.40
C LYS A 84 16.89 7.07 -4.57
N ALA A 85 15.63 7.41 -4.32
CA ALA A 85 14.73 7.90 -5.36
C ALA A 85 15.16 9.28 -5.90
N ILE A 86 15.73 10.13 -5.05
CA ILE A 86 16.29 11.43 -5.46
C ILE A 86 17.57 11.23 -6.28
N GLU A 87 18.49 10.36 -5.84
CA GLU A 87 19.71 10.02 -6.58
C GLU A 87 19.39 9.51 -7.98
N PHE A 88 18.46 8.54 -8.08
CA PHE A 88 18.03 8.00 -9.36
C PHE A 88 17.44 9.08 -10.29
N LYS A 89 16.66 10.03 -9.77
CA LYS A 89 16.18 11.16 -10.57
C LYS A 89 17.30 12.08 -11.04
N SER A 90 18.34 12.31 -10.22
CA SER A 90 19.47 13.18 -10.58
C SER A 90 20.40 12.58 -11.64
N GLU A 91 20.51 11.25 -11.70
CA GLU A 91 21.33 10.55 -12.70
C GLU A 91 20.62 10.43 -14.06
N ASN A 92 19.29 10.57 -14.10
CA ASN A 92 18.46 10.32 -15.27
C ASN A 92 17.66 11.56 -15.73
N SER A 93 18.02 12.76 -15.26
CA SER A 93 17.41 14.04 -15.63
C SER A 93 18.42 14.96 -16.31
#